data_AF-A0AAV6GLA5-F1
#
_entry.id   AF-A0AAV6GLA5-F1
#
_cell.length_a   1.000
_cell.length_b   1.000
_cell.length_c   1.000
_cell.angle_alpha   90.00
_cell.angle_beta   90.00
_cell.angle_gamma   90.00
#
_symmetry.space_group_name_H-M   'P 1'
#
loop_
_entity.id
_entity.type
_entity.pdbx_description
1 polymer ?
#
loop_
_entity_poly.entity_id
_entity_poly.type
_entity_poly.pdbx_seq_one_letter_code
_entity_poly.pdbx_strand_id
1 'polypeptide(L)'
;MTPRWFAVLLLGLVKQSSSEEDECSVGVIGESAILPCIYNGTQSLLSANISAWWRSETEEMLRAMWRQGEEILNVSLLESSRVLMPSLCPQTGDFSMTLTGIVPMDAKTYSLHISFDDEETSSVLCTVCLKVGAHFSFPVIQRGETNVEHQTQFVCHSRGGYPQAALHWLINSTDQPPSGSVKAYAQPLQDSELYNITSVMTVSNAKHIPVTCTVENRILNETFSTIYWPEEKQFSPVVARASEAMLVFSTVVIIIVSLLVAMGIVFQVKWDRERRRPRLHEDDSDTEDTDITMDMEHLDSLTDTVV
;
A
#
# COMPACT_ATOMS: atom_id res chain seq x y z
N MET A 1 32.53 -59.74 -19.26
CA MET A 1 32.10 -59.18 -17.95
C MET A 1 32.44 -57.70 -17.93
N THR A 2 31.52 -56.86 -17.43
CA THR A 2 31.73 -55.50 -16.87
C THR A 2 32.81 -54.58 -17.47
N PRO A 3 32.46 -53.53 -18.24
CA PRO A 3 33.34 -52.38 -18.42
C PRO A 3 33.32 -51.50 -17.15
N ARG A 4 34.47 -50.96 -16.72
CA ARG A 4 34.53 -49.96 -15.64
C ARG A 4 34.62 -48.56 -16.23
N TRP A 5 33.48 -47.88 -16.30
CA TRP A 5 33.43 -46.45 -16.59
C TRP A 5 33.95 -45.68 -15.38
N PHE A 6 34.97 -44.83 -15.57
CA PHE A 6 35.36 -43.81 -14.60
C PHE A 6 34.90 -42.44 -15.10
N ALA A 7 33.67 -42.07 -14.74
CA ALA A 7 33.19 -40.69 -14.89
C ALA A 7 33.89 -39.82 -13.83
N VAL A 8 34.93 -39.09 -14.24
CA VAL A 8 35.58 -38.07 -13.41
C VAL A 8 34.64 -36.87 -13.33
N LEU A 9 33.84 -36.82 -12.27
CA LEU A 9 32.89 -35.74 -12.03
C LEU A 9 33.64 -34.48 -11.58
N LEU A 10 34.08 -33.67 -12.55
CA LEU A 10 34.62 -32.33 -12.29
C LEU A 10 33.49 -31.41 -11.79
N LEU A 11 33.24 -31.47 -10.48
CA LEU A 11 32.54 -30.43 -9.73
C LEU A 11 33.39 -29.17 -9.75
N GLY A 12 33.29 -28.43 -10.85
CA GLY A 12 33.80 -27.08 -10.93
C GLY A 12 33.12 -26.23 -9.88
N LEU A 13 33.84 -25.94 -8.80
CA LEU A 13 33.46 -24.90 -7.85
C LEU A 13 33.46 -23.57 -8.61
N VAL A 14 32.30 -23.21 -9.15
CA VAL A 14 32.01 -21.83 -9.52
C VAL A 14 32.07 -21.06 -8.21
N LYS A 15 33.24 -20.48 -7.92
CA LYS A 15 33.33 -19.35 -7.03
C LYS A 15 32.46 -18.27 -7.66
N GLN A 16 31.22 -18.18 -7.19
CA GLN A 16 30.51 -16.92 -7.19
C GLN A 16 31.34 -16.00 -6.30
N SER A 17 32.28 -15.29 -6.92
CA SER A 17 32.53 -13.92 -6.51
C SER A 17 31.20 -13.19 -6.73
N SER A 18 30.35 -13.20 -5.70
CA SER A 18 29.62 -11.98 -5.40
C SER A 18 30.69 -10.89 -5.37
N SER A 19 30.71 -10.04 -6.40
CA SER A 19 31.03 -8.66 -6.12
C SER A 19 29.97 -8.26 -5.10
N GLU A 20 30.41 -8.04 -3.87
CA GLU A 20 29.58 -7.39 -2.88
C GLU A 20 29.34 -5.99 -3.48
N GLU A 21 28.16 -5.78 -4.06
CA GLU A 21 27.78 -4.47 -4.54
C GLU A 21 27.55 -3.64 -3.29
N ASP A 22 28.54 -2.83 -2.90
CA ASP A 22 28.52 -2.02 -1.69
C ASP A 22 27.16 -1.31 -1.57
N GLU A 23 26.32 -1.78 -0.65
CA GLU A 23 24.92 -1.35 -0.52
C GLU A 23 24.87 0.01 0.17
N CYS A 24 25.26 1.04 -0.60
CA CYS A 24 25.28 2.41 -0.13
C CYS A 24 23.92 2.79 0.46
N SER A 25 23.94 3.31 1.67
CA SER A 25 22.76 3.91 2.30
C SER A 25 22.18 5.01 1.40
N VAL A 26 20.87 5.21 1.48
CA VAL A 26 20.16 6.20 0.66
C VAL A 26 19.61 7.29 1.56
N GLY A 27 19.92 8.55 1.24
CA GLY A 27 19.41 9.74 1.94
C GLY A 27 18.50 10.56 1.05
N VAL A 28 17.34 10.97 1.58
CA VAL A 28 16.41 11.89 0.91
C VAL A 28 16.76 13.33 1.29
N ILE A 29 16.86 14.22 0.29
CA ILE A 29 17.24 15.63 0.50
C ILE A 29 16.29 16.31 1.51
N GLY A 30 16.86 16.96 2.53
CA GLY A 30 16.15 17.62 3.61
C GLY A 30 15.72 16.70 4.76
N GLU A 31 15.73 15.38 4.57
CA GLU A 31 15.42 14.40 5.62
C GLU A 31 16.68 14.02 6.42
N SER A 32 16.65 12.91 7.16
CA SER A 32 17.81 12.38 7.89
C SER A 32 18.12 10.95 7.45
N ALA A 33 19.39 10.63 7.23
CA ALA A 33 19.85 9.28 6.90
C ALA A 33 20.64 8.66 8.07
N ILE A 34 20.50 7.36 8.26
CA ILE A 34 21.33 6.58 9.19
C ILE A 34 22.43 5.89 8.36
N LEU A 35 23.68 6.06 8.79
CA LEU A 35 24.84 5.38 8.23
C LEU A 35 25.24 4.25 9.19
N PRO A 36 24.93 2.98 8.87
CA PRO A 36 25.02 1.88 9.82
C PRO A 36 26.46 1.51 10.15
N CYS A 37 26.76 1.25 11.42
CA CYS A 37 28.01 0.62 11.83
C CYS A 37 27.86 -0.19 13.13
N ILE A 38 28.09 -1.51 13.05
CA ILE A 38 27.96 -2.44 14.18
C ILE A 38 29.33 -3.05 14.50
N TYR A 39 29.72 -2.98 15.77
CA TYR A 39 30.93 -3.61 16.29
C TYR A 39 30.74 -5.12 16.44
N ASN A 40 31.41 -5.88 15.57
CA ASN A 40 31.42 -7.35 15.58
C ASN A 40 32.76 -7.94 16.10
N GLY A 41 33.56 -7.14 16.82
CA GLY A 41 34.86 -7.56 17.37
C GLY A 41 34.75 -8.32 18.69
N THR A 42 35.90 -8.77 19.21
CA THR A 42 35.98 -9.62 20.41
C THR A 42 36.37 -8.89 21.70
N GLN A 43 36.72 -7.60 21.62
CA GLN A 43 37.11 -6.80 22.79
C GLN A 43 35.85 -6.29 23.51
N SER A 44 35.84 -6.32 24.84
CA SER A 44 34.68 -5.86 25.60
C SER A 44 34.64 -4.34 25.68
N LEU A 45 33.71 -3.74 24.93
CA LEU A 45 33.49 -2.30 24.87
C LEU A 45 33.20 -1.66 26.25
N LEU A 46 32.65 -2.45 27.18
CA LEU A 46 32.30 -2.01 28.53
C LEU A 46 33.48 -1.98 29.51
N SER A 47 34.64 -2.56 29.17
CA SER A 47 35.83 -2.54 30.05
C SER A 47 36.98 -1.69 29.52
N ALA A 48 37.00 -1.37 28.23
CA ALA A 48 38.06 -0.60 27.59
C ALA A 48 37.90 0.92 27.76
N ASN A 49 38.98 1.68 27.52
CA ASN A 49 38.85 3.04 26.99
C ASN A 49 38.57 2.93 25.47
N ILE A 50 37.68 3.76 24.94
CA ILE A 50 37.35 3.80 23.51
C ILE A 50 37.45 5.24 23.02
N SER A 51 38.13 5.46 21.90
CA SER A 51 37.99 6.67 21.10
C SER A 51 37.45 6.29 19.73
N ALA A 52 36.34 6.89 19.32
CA ALA A 52 35.72 6.65 18.01
C ALA A 52 35.44 7.97 17.30
N TRP A 53 35.72 8.04 16.00
CA TRP A 53 35.44 9.23 15.20
C TRP A 53 34.95 8.88 13.81
N TRP A 54 33.84 9.50 13.44
CA TRP A 54 33.31 9.46 12.08
C TRP A 54 34.01 10.52 11.25
N ARG A 55 34.53 10.12 10.09
CA ARG A 55 35.06 11.03 9.08
C ARG A 55 34.32 10.85 7.75
N SER A 56 34.40 11.89 6.93
CA SER A 56 34.34 11.74 5.48
C SER A 56 35.76 11.73 4.90
N GLU A 57 35.88 11.66 3.58
CA GLU A 57 37.16 11.59 2.88
C GLU A 57 38.15 12.71 3.30
N THR A 58 37.68 13.95 3.45
CA THR A 58 38.50 15.13 3.81
C THR A 58 38.45 15.53 5.29
N GLU A 59 37.33 15.31 5.97
CA GLU A 59 37.00 15.96 7.24
C GLU A 59 36.56 14.98 8.33
N GLU A 60 37.05 15.17 9.55
CA GLU A 60 36.50 14.53 10.76
C GLU A 60 35.21 15.26 11.18
N MET A 61 34.14 14.50 11.43
CA MET A 61 32.78 15.02 11.50
C MET A 61 32.17 14.96 12.90
N LEU A 62 32.50 13.91 13.65
CA LEU A 62 32.10 13.72 15.04
C LEU A 62 33.17 12.88 15.74
N ARG A 63 33.51 13.22 16.99
CA ARG A 63 34.37 12.43 17.86
C ARG A 63 33.64 12.13 19.17
N ALA A 64 33.68 10.87 19.59
CA ALA A 64 33.23 10.43 20.91
C ALA A 64 34.31 9.61 21.63
N MET A 65 34.27 9.63 22.96
CA MET A 65 35.16 8.87 23.81
C MET A 65 34.40 8.30 25.01
N TRP A 66 34.69 7.05 25.34
CA TRP A 66 34.15 6.37 26.52
C TRP A 66 35.27 5.74 27.35
N ARG A 67 35.00 5.56 28.65
CA ARG A 67 35.87 4.85 29.58
C ARG A 67 35.02 3.88 30.38
N GLN A 68 35.30 2.58 30.25
CA GLN A 68 34.59 1.53 30.98
C GLN A 68 33.06 1.63 30.79
N GLY A 69 32.64 1.96 29.55
CA GLY A 69 31.24 2.17 29.16
C GLY A 69 30.63 3.55 29.47
N GLU A 70 31.27 4.41 30.27
CA GLU A 70 30.79 5.78 30.55
C GLU A 70 31.27 6.77 29.47
N GLU A 71 30.37 7.62 28.97
CA GLU A 71 30.69 8.65 27.95
C GLU A 71 31.44 9.82 28.60
N ILE A 72 32.64 10.12 28.09
CA ILE A 72 33.45 11.28 28.49
C ILE A 72 33.28 12.44 27.52
N LEU A 73 33.14 12.13 26.23
CA LEU A 73 33.12 13.10 25.14
C LEU A 73 32.15 12.61 24.05
N ASN A 74 31.34 13.51 23.52
CA ASN A 74 30.58 13.29 22.28
C ASN A 74 30.34 14.66 21.63
N VAL A 75 31.09 14.95 20.57
CA VAL A 75 31.20 16.29 19.97
C VAL A 75 31.11 16.19 18.45
N SER A 76 30.08 16.78 17.88
CA SER A 76 30.03 17.09 16.44
C SER A 76 31.05 18.19 16.14
N LEU A 77 31.89 17.98 15.12
CA LEU A 77 32.90 18.93 14.66
C LEU A 77 32.42 19.80 13.50
N LEU A 78 31.25 19.48 12.90
CA LEU A 78 30.58 20.39 11.99
C LEU A 78 29.93 21.53 12.77
N GLU A 79 30.19 22.77 12.38
CA GLU A 79 29.56 23.97 12.94
C GLU A 79 28.01 23.90 12.92
N SER A 80 27.46 23.18 11.93
CA SER A 80 26.01 22.96 11.75
C SER A 80 25.41 21.83 12.61
N SER A 81 26.23 21.10 13.39
CA SER A 81 25.79 20.02 14.29
C SER A 81 24.90 18.93 13.66
N ARG A 82 25.00 18.72 12.33
CA ARG A 82 24.14 17.79 11.57
C ARG A 82 24.42 16.30 11.82
N VAL A 83 25.43 15.97 12.62
CA VAL A 83 25.83 14.58 12.89
C VAL A 83 25.54 14.24 14.34
N LEU A 84 24.77 13.17 14.54
CA LEU A 84 24.41 12.65 15.85
C LEU A 84 24.82 11.18 15.93
N MET A 85 25.41 10.77 17.06
CA MET A 85 25.71 9.37 17.36
C MET A 85 25.20 9.04 18.77
N PRO A 86 24.61 7.85 19.02
CA PRO A 86 24.12 7.48 20.34
C PRO A 86 25.21 7.55 21.42
N SER A 87 24.85 7.87 22.66
CA SER A 87 25.79 7.80 23.79
C SER A 87 26.02 6.36 24.30
N LEU A 88 25.13 5.43 23.93
CA LEU A 88 25.09 4.04 24.40
C LEU A 88 25.81 3.03 23.47
N CYS A 89 26.65 3.49 22.54
CA CYS A 89 27.38 2.60 21.61
C CYS A 89 28.16 1.47 22.29
N PRO A 90 28.85 1.67 23.44
CA PRO A 90 29.53 0.58 24.14
C PRO A 90 28.60 -0.50 24.71
N GLN A 91 27.34 -0.14 25.01
CA GLN A 91 26.33 -1.04 25.57
C GLN A 91 25.60 -1.83 24.47
N THR A 92 25.39 -1.22 23.30
CA THR A 92 24.66 -1.85 22.17
C THR A 92 25.58 -2.54 21.17
N GLY A 93 26.84 -2.11 21.07
CA GLY A 93 27.71 -2.41 19.93
C GLY A 93 27.37 -1.62 18.66
N ASP A 94 26.38 -0.73 18.70
CA ASP A 94 25.89 0.04 17.55
C ASP A 94 26.47 1.46 17.59
N PHE A 95 27.34 1.78 16.63
CA PHE A 95 28.01 3.06 16.42
C PHE A 95 27.47 3.82 15.19
N SER A 96 26.30 3.44 14.69
CA SER A 96 25.66 4.09 13.55
C SER A 96 25.43 5.58 13.81
N MET A 97 25.81 6.44 12.85
CA MET A 97 25.52 7.88 12.95
C MET A 97 24.27 8.26 12.15
N THR A 98 23.53 9.24 12.67
CA THR A 98 22.46 9.93 11.94
C THR A 98 23.00 11.24 11.38
N LEU A 99 22.88 11.43 10.06
CA LEU A 99 23.17 12.67 9.37
C LEU A 99 21.84 13.37 9.04
N THR A 100 21.59 14.53 9.63
CA THR A 100 20.32 15.27 9.53
C THR A 100 20.36 16.38 8.49
N GLY A 101 19.27 16.60 7.75
CA GLY A 101 19.20 17.64 6.73
C GLY A 101 20.13 17.33 5.57
N ILE A 102 19.91 16.19 4.91
CA ILE A 102 20.74 15.70 3.79
C ILE A 102 20.75 16.72 2.64
N VAL A 103 21.93 16.98 2.09
CA VAL A 103 22.14 17.72 0.84
C VAL A 103 22.92 16.88 -0.18
N PRO A 104 22.80 17.14 -1.49
CA PRO A 104 23.64 16.54 -2.54
C PRO A 104 25.14 16.43 -2.23
N MET A 105 25.73 17.40 -1.54
CA MET A 105 27.15 17.36 -1.16
C MET A 105 27.48 16.33 -0.04
N ASP A 106 26.48 15.71 0.56
CA ASP A 106 26.64 14.57 1.47
C ASP A 106 26.78 13.23 0.71
N ALA A 107 26.64 13.21 -0.63
CA ALA A 107 26.79 12.02 -1.47
C ALA A 107 28.27 11.61 -1.64
N LYS A 108 28.86 11.07 -0.56
CA LYS A 108 30.27 10.71 -0.44
C LYS A 108 30.48 9.46 0.42
N THR A 109 31.74 9.04 0.56
CA THR A 109 32.13 7.94 1.45
C THR A 109 32.40 8.45 2.87
N TYR A 110 31.93 7.70 3.86
CA TYR A 110 32.16 7.92 5.29
C TYR A 110 32.86 6.71 5.87
N SER A 111 33.74 6.91 6.86
CA SER A 111 34.32 5.82 7.65
C SER A 111 34.29 6.13 9.13
N LEU A 112 33.99 5.10 9.93
CA LEU A 112 34.16 5.14 11.36
C LEU A 112 35.52 4.55 11.72
N HIS A 113 36.33 5.33 12.41
CA HIS A 113 37.58 4.90 13.00
C HIS A 113 37.38 4.63 14.50
N ILE A 114 38.03 3.59 15.02
CA ILE A 114 38.01 3.24 16.44
C ILE A 114 39.41 2.81 16.91
N SER A 115 39.82 3.32 18.07
CA SER A 115 40.97 2.83 18.85
C SER A 115 40.57 2.51 20.28
N PHE A 116 41.32 1.61 20.90
CA PHE A 116 41.07 1.09 22.25
C PHE A 116 42.24 1.39 23.17
N ASP A 117 41.98 1.54 24.47
CA ASP A 117 42.98 1.56 25.55
C ASP A 117 44.17 2.51 25.29
N ASP A 118 43.84 3.65 24.66
CA ASP A 118 44.75 4.75 24.27
C ASP A 118 45.85 4.35 23.24
N GLU A 119 45.60 3.31 22.42
CA GLU A 119 46.45 2.92 21.28
C GLU A 119 46.60 4.03 20.22
N GLU A 120 47.84 4.24 19.75
CA GLU A 120 48.21 5.25 18.75
C GLU A 120 47.68 4.92 17.33
N THR A 121 47.33 3.66 17.05
CA THR A 121 46.85 3.19 15.75
C THR A 121 45.35 2.92 15.73
N SER A 122 44.58 3.71 14.98
CA SER A 122 43.15 3.46 14.75
C SER A 122 42.91 2.30 13.78
N SER A 123 41.91 1.47 14.05
CA SER A 123 41.29 0.60 13.06
C SER A 123 40.12 1.31 12.35
N VAL A 124 39.79 0.92 11.12
CA VAL A 124 38.52 1.28 10.48
C VAL A 124 37.51 0.21 10.87
N LEU A 125 36.39 0.60 11.50
CA LEU A 125 35.33 -0.32 11.89
C LEU A 125 34.33 -0.55 10.75
N CYS A 126 33.93 0.53 10.08
CA CYS A 126 33.01 0.49 8.94
C CYS A 126 33.39 1.56 7.91
N THR A 127 33.08 1.27 6.64
CA THR A 127 33.06 2.23 5.53
C THR A 127 31.68 2.18 4.90
N VAL A 128 31.03 3.32 4.71
CA VAL A 128 29.67 3.42 4.17
C VAL A 128 29.60 4.55 3.15
N CYS A 129 29.14 4.24 1.94
CA CYS A 129 28.80 5.26 0.94
C CYS A 129 27.35 5.74 1.12
N LEU A 130 27.11 7.03 0.95
CA LEU A 130 25.77 7.62 0.90
C LEU A 130 25.40 8.01 -0.53
N LYS A 131 24.28 7.51 -1.04
CA LYS A 131 23.63 8.01 -2.26
C LYS A 131 22.53 8.99 -1.86
N VAL A 132 22.44 10.14 -2.55
CA VAL A 132 21.46 11.19 -2.25
C VAL A 132 20.44 11.31 -3.37
N GLY A 133 19.15 11.35 -3.01
CA GLY A 133 18.03 11.48 -3.95
C GLY A 133 16.92 12.38 -3.42
N ALA A 134 15.98 12.75 -4.30
CA ALA A 134 14.72 13.39 -3.90
C ALA A 134 13.58 12.92 -4.82
N HIS A 135 12.39 12.80 -4.23
CA HIS A 135 11.19 12.30 -4.89
C HIS A 135 10.76 13.20 -6.05
N PHE A 136 10.48 12.59 -7.20
CA PHE A 136 9.88 13.29 -8.32
C PHE A 136 8.36 13.33 -8.18
N SER A 137 7.72 14.47 -8.47
CA SER A 137 6.26 14.53 -8.57
C SER A 137 5.76 13.54 -9.64
N PHE A 138 4.56 12.98 -9.47
CA PHE A 138 3.89 12.23 -10.54
C PHE A 138 3.91 13.02 -11.86
N PRO A 139 4.24 12.37 -13.00
CA PRO A 139 4.31 13.06 -14.28
C PRO A 139 2.93 13.53 -14.75
N VAL A 140 2.85 14.77 -15.24
CA VAL A 140 1.65 15.34 -15.85
C VAL A 140 1.89 15.46 -17.34
N ILE A 141 1.06 14.78 -18.15
CA ILE A 141 1.11 14.86 -19.61
C ILE A 141 0.07 15.88 -20.10
N GLN A 142 0.51 16.79 -20.96
CA GLN A 142 -0.31 17.77 -21.66
C GLN A 142 -0.12 17.60 -23.18
N ARG A 143 -1.12 18.02 -23.96
CA ARG A 143 -1.02 18.08 -25.42
C ARG A 143 -0.39 19.42 -25.81
N GLY A 144 0.76 19.37 -26.48
CA GLY A 144 1.45 20.54 -26.99
C GLY A 144 0.86 21.03 -28.32
N GLU A 145 1.09 22.31 -28.63
CA GLU A 145 0.69 22.91 -29.90
C GLU A 145 1.65 22.49 -31.03
N THR A 146 1.12 22.32 -32.25
CA THR A 146 1.95 22.17 -33.45
C THR A 146 1.24 22.74 -34.68
N ASN A 147 1.99 23.48 -35.48
CA ASN A 147 1.54 24.05 -36.75
C ASN A 147 1.75 23.07 -37.92
N VAL A 148 2.33 21.89 -37.68
CA VAL A 148 2.56 20.87 -38.71
C VAL A 148 1.36 19.92 -38.73
N GLU A 149 0.69 19.84 -39.89
CA GLU A 149 -0.41 18.89 -40.07
C GLU A 149 0.01 17.44 -39.77
N HIS A 150 -0.94 16.64 -39.32
CA HIS A 150 -0.78 15.24 -38.93
C HIS A 150 0.19 14.96 -37.76
N GLN A 151 1.06 15.89 -37.36
CA GLN A 151 1.81 15.76 -36.11
C GLN A 151 0.93 15.95 -34.87
N THR A 152 1.37 15.37 -33.76
CA THR A 152 0.81 15.54 -32.42
C THR A 152 1.98 15.69 -31.45
N GLN A 153 1.96 16.72 -30.61
CA GLN A 153 2.96 16.91 -29.58
C GLN A 153 2.38 16.55 -28.21
N PHE A 154 3.18 15.87 -27.40
CA PHE A 154 2.91 15.59 -25.99
C PHE A 154 4.05 16.16 -25.16
N VAL A 155 3.71 16.80 -24.03
CA VAL A 155 4.66 17.37 -23.09
C VAL A 155 4.41 16.74 -21.73
N CYS A 156 5.44 16.08 -21.18
CA CYS A 156 5.42 15.47 -19.85
C CYS A 156 6.26 16.32 -18.89
N HIS A 157 5.66 16.75 -17.79
CA HIS A 157 6.33 17.51 -16.73
C HIS A 157 6.33 16.74 -15.43
N SER A 158 7.45 16.75 -14.71
CA SER A 158 7.57 16.30 -13.32
C SER A 158 8.57 17.21 -12.58
N ARG A 159 8.46 17.30 -11.26
CA ARG A 159 9.05 18.39 -10.47
C ARG A 159 9.72 17.91 -9.18
N GLY A 160 10.71 18.68 -8.73
CA GLY A 160 11.26 18.63 -7.37
C GLY A 160 12.19 17.45 -7.04
N GLY A 161 12.60 16.65 -8.03
CA GLY A 161 13.39 15.44 -7.77
C GLY A 161 14.90 15.61 -7.98
N TYR A 162 15.66 14.63 -7.50
CA TYR A 162 17.13 14.56 -7.62
C TYR A 162 17.60 13.09 -7.63
N PRO A 163 18.68 12.72 -8.35
CA PRO A 163 19.40 13.50 -9.36
C PRO A 163 18.57 13.60 -10.66
N GLN A 164 19.21 13.83 -11.82
CA GLN A 164 18.50 13.78 -13.11
C GLN A 164 17.87 12.39 -13.34
N ALA A 165 16.52 12.35 -13.40
CA ALA A 165 15.78 11.12 -13.66
C ALA A 165 16.02 10.54 -15.06
N ALA A 166 15.88 9.22 -15.17
CA ALA A 166 15.68 8.55 -16.45
C ALA A 166 14.22 8.71 -16.91
N LEU A 167 14.03 8.80 -18.23
CA LEU A 167 12.76 9.18 -18.86
C LEU A 167 12.43 8.24 -20.01
N HIS A 168 11.22 7.67 -19.95
CA HIS A 168 10.73 6.71 -20.93
C HIS A 168 9.35 7.12 -21.43
N TRP A 169 9.10 6.90 -22.72
CA TRP A 169 7.79 7.05 -23.34
C TRP A 169 7.38 5.73 -23.98
N LEU A 170 6.08 5.42 -23.92
CA LEU A 170 5.47 4.32 -24.66
C LEU A 170 4.21 4.81 -25.38
N ILE A 171 4.06 4.42 -26.63
CA ILE A 171 2.89 4.68 -27.47
C ILE A 171 2.07 3.39 -27.50
N ASN A 172 0.75 3.48 -27.35
CA ASN A 172 -0.14 2.31 -27.34
C ASN A 172 0.27 1.21 -26.32
N SER A 173 0.86 1.61 -25.20
CA SER A 173 1.42 0.75 -24.13
C SER A 173 2.64 -0.11 -24.48
N THR A 174 2.97 -0.34 -25.76
CA THR A 174 4.08 -1.21 -26.18
C THR A 174 5.17 -0.52 -26.99
N ASP A 175 4.81 0.49 -27.77
CA ASP A 175 5.63 0.93 -28.89
C ASP A 175 6.58 2.06 -28.46
N GLN A 176 7.87 1.89 -28.75
CA GLN A 176 8.86 2.93 -28.47
C GLN A 176 8.69 4.12 -29.45
N PRO A 177 8.91 5.36 -28.99
CA PRO A 177 8.83 6.54 -29.84
C PRO A 177 9.93 6.51 -30.92
N PRO A 178 9.65 7.02 -32.15
CA PRO A 178 10.66 7.08 -33.21
C PRO A 178 11.93 7.82 -32.79
N SER A 179 13.10 7.34 -33.21
CA SER A 179 14.40 7.95 -32.88
C SER A 179 14.44 9.45 -33.19
N GLY A 180 14.77 10.27 -32.20
CA GLY A 180 14.82 11.73 -32.32
C GLY A 180 13.48 12.47 -32.18
N SER A 181 12.35 11.76 -32.02
CA SER A 181 11.03 12.37 -31.76
C SER A 181 10.85 12.89 -30.32
N VAL A 182 11.68 12.42 -29.39
CA VAL A 182 11.70 12.82 -27.98
C VAL A 182 12.86 13.78 -27.72
N LYS A 183 12.60 14.85 -26.96
CA LYS A 183 13.60 15.75 -26.38
C LYS A 183 13.34 15.86 -24.88
N ALA A 184 14.38 15.77 -24.06
CA ALA A 184 14.26 15.87 -22.60
C ALA A 184 15.16 17.00 -22.09
N TYR A 185 14.65 17.71 -21.08
CA TYR A 185 15.28 18.87 -20.47
C TYR A 185 15.13 18.75 -18.95
N ALA A 186 16.23 18.96 -18.22
CA ALA A 186 16.22 19.13 -16.77
C ALA A 186 16.61 20.57 -16.46
N GLN A 187 15.77 21.28 -15.70
CA GLN A 187 16.00 22.65 -15.25
C GLN A 187 16.12 22.63 -13.72
N PRO A 188 17.23 23.14 -13.13
CA PRO A 188 17.32 23.27 -11.69
C PRO A 188 16.25 24.26 -11.18
N LEU A 189 15.73 24.03 -9.98
CA LEU A 189 14.91 25.01 -9.30
C LEU A 189 15.79 26.20 -8.88
N GLN A 190 15.18 27.38 -8.80
CA GLN A 190 15.87 28.54 -8.23
C GLN A 190 16.06 28.33 -6.72
N ASP A 191 17.23 28.72 -6.21
CA ASP A 191 17.61 28.66 -4.79
C ASP A 191 17.45 27.26 -4.14
N SER A 192 17.61 26.20 -4.95
CA SER A 192 17.46 24.80 -4.56
C SER A 192 18.28 23.88 -5.48
N GLU A 193 18.76 22.74 -4.95
CA GLU A 193 19.54 21.75 -5.73
C GLU A 193 18.67 20.72 -6.47
N LEU A 194 17.34 20.90 -6.46
CA LEU A 194 16.35 20.00 -7.07
C LEU A 194 16.12 20.30 -8.57
N TYR A 195 15.58 19.33 -9.32
CA TYR A 195 15.29 19.48 -10.75
C TYR A 195 13.79 19.41 -11.08
N ASN A 196 13.37 20.29 -12.00
CA ASN A 196 12.16 20.14 -12.80
C ASN A 196 12.53 19.49 -14.13
N ILE A 197 11.86 18.40 -14.49
CA ILE A 197 12.06 17.71 -15.77
C ILE A 197 10.89 17.98 -16.72
N THR A 198 11.23 18.19 -17.99
CA THR A 198 10.29 18.37 -19.08
C THR A 198 10.70 17.51 -20.26
N SER A 199 9.83 16.63 -20.72
CA SER A 199 10.04 15.81 -21.91
C SER A 199 8.99 16.14 -22.96
N VAL A 200 9.42 16.39 -24.19
CA VAL A 200 8.57 16.71 -25.34
C VAL A 200 8.70 15.60 -26.37
N MET A 201 7.59 14.95 -26.69
CA MET A 201 7.50 13.89 -27.70
C MET A 201 6.62 14.37 -28.86
N THR A 202 7.11 14.32 -30.10
CA THR A 202 6.37 14.77 -31.30
C THR A 202 6.22 13.63 -32.32
N VAL A 203 5.00 13.15 -32.53
CA VAL A 203 4.72 11.93 -33.30
C VAL A 203 3.60 12.17 -34.33
N SER A 204 3.76 11.64 -35.54
CA SER A 204 2.74 11.69 -36.59
C SER A 204 1.56 10.76 -36.30
N ASN A 205 0.35 11.19 -36.62
CA ASN A 205 -0.93 10.45 -36.52
C ASN A 205 -1.36 10.00 -35.10
N ALA A 206 -0.63 10.36 -34.04
CA ALA A 206 -0.91 9.96 -32.66
C ALA A 206 -2.10 10.67 -31.96
N LYS A 207 -2.97 11.39 -32.69
CA LYS A 207 -4.08 12.20 -32.12
C LYS A 207 -5.07 11.40 -31.27
N HIS A 208 -5.23 10.12 -31.58
CA HIS A 208 -6.19 9.19 -30.96
C HIS A 208 -5.52 7.92 -30.43
N ILE A 209 -4.24 7.99 -30.06
CA ILE A 209 -3.47 6.87 -29.50
C ILE A 209 -3.10 7.23 -28.05
N PRO A 210 -3.28 6.33 -27.06
CA PRO A 210 -2.82 6.58 -25.70
C PRO A 210 -1.30 6.59 -25.62
N VAL A 211 -0.75 7.48 -24.80
CA VAL A 211 0.71 7.61 -24.60
C VAL A 211 1.04 7.63 -23.11
N THR A 212 2.09 6.93 -22.73
CA THR A 212 2.59 6.83 -21.36
C THR A 212 3.90 7.56 -21.23
N CYS A 213 4.05 8.39 -20.19
CA CYS A 213 5.32 8.95 -19.76
C CYS A 213 5.69 8.33 -18.42
N THR A 214 6.94 7.89 -18.29
CA THR A 214 7.50 7.26 -17.10
C THR A 214 8.77 7.99 -16.67
N VAL A 215 8.84 8.31 -15.39
CA VAL A 215 9.97 8.93 -14.69
C VAL A 215 10.56 7.92 -13.74
N GLU A 216 11.85 7.62 -13.86
CA GLU A 216 12.59 6.66 -13.02
C GLU A 216 13.66 7.40 -12.19
N ASN A 217 13.60 7.28 -10.87
CA ASN A 217 14.67 7.71 -9.95
C ASN A 217 15.44 6.48 -9.45
N ARG A 218 16.61 6.24 -10.06
CA ARG A 218 17.50 5.10 -9.75
C ARG A 218 18.24 5.18 -8.42
N ILE A 219 18.18 6.31 -7.71
CA ILE A 219 18.75 6.42 -6.36
C ILE A 219 17.73 5.98 -5.30
N LEU A 220 16.45 6.32 -5.51
CA LEU A 220 15.36 5.95 -4.62
C LEU A 220 14.64 4.64 -5.03
N ASN A 221 15.03 4.05 -6.16
CA ASN A 221 14.34 2.94 -6.84
C ASN A 221 12.85 3.21 -7.13
N GLU A 222 12.50 4.48 -7.35
CA GLU A 222 11.12 4.91 -7.62
C GLU A 222 10.84 4.96 -9.12
N THR A 223 9.60 4.64 -9.50
CA THR A 223 9.11 4.80 -10.88
C THR A 223 7.69 5.34 -10.87
N PHE A 224 7.51 6.54 -11.44
CA PHE A 224 6.20 7.19 -11.56
C PHE A 224 5.79 7.25 -13.03
N SER A 225 4.62 6.68 -13.34
CA SER A 225 4.05 6.65 -14.70
C SER A 225 2.68 7.30 -14.77
N THR A 226 2.41 7.98 -15.88
CA THR A 226 1.08 8.54 -16.20
C THR A 226 0.73 8.21 -17.64
N ILE A 227 -0.52 7.84 -17.87
CA ILE A 227 -1.07 7.55 -19.19
C ILE A 227 -1.98 8.71 -19.60
N TYR A 228 -1.63 9.39 -20.69
CA TYR A 228 -2.56 10.28 -21.39
C TYR A 228 -3.46 9.45 -22.28
N TRP A 229 -4.75 9.49 -21.98
CA TRP A 229 -5.78 8.98 -22.87
C TRP A 229 -6.20 10.10 -23.84
N PRO A 230 -6.26 9.85 -25.15
CA PRO A 230 -6.97 10.75 -26.06
C PRO A 230 -8.42 10.85 -25.59
N GLU A 231 -9.03 12.03 -25.73
CA GLU A 231 -10.37 12.30 -25.20
C GLU A 231 -11.44 11.43 -25.91
N GLU A 232 -11.67 10.24 -25.36
CA GLU A 232 -12.83 9.43 -25.68
C GLU A 232 -14.07 10.14 -25.15
N LYS A 233 -15.05 10.37 -26.04
CA LYS A 233 -16.24 11.20 -25.79
C LYS A 233 -16.87 10.86 -24.46
N GLN A 234 -16.63 11.71 -23.44
CA GLN A 234 -17.16 11.61 -22.08
C GLN A 234 -17.45 10.17 -21.63
N PHE A 235 -16.55 9.60 -20.81
CA PHE A 235 -16.96 8.56 -19.86
C PHE A 235 -18.06 9.12 -18.95
N SER A 236 -19.30 9.06 -19.44
CA SER A 236 -20.50 9.13 -18.64
C SER A 236 -20.32 8.04 -17.60
N PRO A 237 -20.18 8.40 -16.31
CA PRO A 237 -19.76 7.43 -15.32
C PRO A 237 -20.77 6.30 -15.35
N VAL A 238 -20.28 5.06 -15.46
CA VAL A 238 -21.10 3.87 -15.21
C VAL A 238 -21.29 3.76 -13.68
N VAL A 239 -21.94 4.78 -13.11
CA VAL A 239 -23.02 4.57 -12.16
C VAL A 239 -23.83 3.46 -12.78
N ALA A 240 -23.75 2.27 -12.18
CA ALA A 240 -24.41 1.11 -12.73
C ALA A 240 -25.87 1.47 -12.96
N ARG A 241 -26.35 1.32 -14.20
CA ARG A 241 -27.78 1.30 -14.48
C ARG A 241 -28.34 -0.02 -13.92
N ALA A 242 -28.33 -0.13 -12.59
CA ALA A 242 -29.24 -0.95 -11.84
C ALA A 242 -30.61 -0.59 -12.38
N SER A 243 -31.17 -1.48 -13.20
CA SER A 243 -32.38 -1.20 -13.95
C SER A 243 -33.44 -0.70 -12.99
N GLU A 244 -34.21 0.33 -13.35
CA GLU A 244 -35.29 0.82 -12.50
C GLU A 244 -36.27 -0.33 -12.17
N ALA A 245 -36.42 -1.29 -13.10
CA ALA A 245 -37.12 -2.54 -12.86
C ALA A 245 -36.53 -3.37 -11.71
N MET A 246 -35.21 -3.43 -11.50
CA MET A 246 -34.59 -4.16 -10.39
C MET A 246 -34.89 -3.51 -9.03
N LEU A 247 -34.95 -2.18 -8.95
CA LEU A 247 -35.38 -1.46 -7.75
C LEU A 247 -36.88 -1.63 -7.49
N VAL A 248 -37.70 -1.58 -8.55
CA VAL A 248 -39.15 -1.84 -8.48
C VAL A 248 -39.44 -3.29 -8.07
N PHE A 249 -38.77 -4.29 -8.64
CA PHE A 249 -38.94 -5.70 -8.23
C PHE A 249 -38.53 -5.93 -6.78
N SER A 250 -37.42 -5.35 -6.33
CA SER A 250 -36.98 -5.45 -4.92
C SER A 250 -38.04 -4.87 -3.96
N THR A 251 -38.52 -3.66 -4.22
CA THR A 251 -39.53 -3.00 -3.37
C THR A 251 -40.89 -3.72 -3.41
N VAL A 252 -41.34 -4.20 -4.57
CA VAL A 252 -42.57 -4.99 -4.70
C VAL A 252 -42.48 -6.32 -3.93
N VAL A 253 -41.35 -7.03 -3.99
CA VAL A 253 -41.15 -8.27 -3.21
C VAL A 253 -41.18 -7.99 -1.70
N ILE A 254 -40.53 -6.92 -1.23
CA ILE A 254 -40.55 -6.52 0.19
C ILE A 254 -41.99 -6.23 0.66
N ILE A 255 -42.80 -5.54 -0.15
CA ILE A 255 -44.20 -5.25 0.15
C ILE A 255 -45.02 -6.55 0.24
N ILE A 256 -44.88 -7.47 -0.73
CA ILE A 256 -45.60 -8.75 -0.75
C ILE A 256 -45.24 -9.59 0.49
N VAL A 257 -43.95 -9.72 0.84
CA VAL A 257 -43.52 -10.46 2.04
C VAL A 257 -44.08 -9.81 3.31
N SER A 258 -44.06 -8.48 3.40
CA SER A 258 -44.62 -7.75 4.55
C SER A 258 -46.12 -7.99 4.72
N LEU A 259 -46.88 -8.00 3.62
CA LEU A 259 -48.32 -8.29 3.63
C LEU A 259 -48.61 -9.75 4.02
N LEU A 260 -47.81 -10.72 3.56
CA LEU A 260 -47.95 -12.13 3.94
C LEU A 260 -47.66 -12.35 5.44
N VAL A 261 -46.64 -11.69 5.99
CA VAL A 261 -46.34 -11.73 7.43
C VAL A 261 -47.46 -11.10 8.24
N ALA A 262 -47.98 -9.92 7.82
CA ALA A 262 -49.10 -9.27 8.49
C ALA A 262 -50.38 -10.14 8.47
N MET A 263 -50.70 -10.76 7.32
CA MET A 263 -51.80 -11.72 7.19
C MET A 263 -51.60 -12.94 8.11
N GLY A 264 -50.38 -13.48 8.19
CA GLY A 264 -50.04 -14.58 9.08
C GLY A 264 -50.24 -14.23 10.56
N ILE A 265 -49.81 -13.03 10.99
CA ILE A 265 -50.01 -12.53 12.35
C ILE A 265 -51.51 -12.34 12.64
N VAL A 266 -52.26 -11.71 11.74
CA VAL A 266 -53.71 -11.53 11.90
C VAL A 266 -54.44 -12.89 11.97
N PHE A 267 -54.03 -13.87 11.17
CA PHE A 267 -54.60 -15.20 11.20
C PHE A 267 -54.27 -15.93 12.51
N GLN A 268 -53.02 -15.86 13.00
CA GLN A 268 -52.65 -16.42 14.31
C GLN A 268 -53.40 -15.76 15.46
N VAL A 269 -53.51 -14.42 15.48
CA VAL A 269 -54.26 -13.67 16.50
C VAL A 269 -55.75 -14.00 16.44
N LYS A 270 -56.34 -14.15 15.25
CA LYS A 270 -57.74 -14.58 15.11
C LYS A 270 -57.93 -16.02 15.59
N TRP A 271 -57.09 -16.96 15.17
CA TRP A 271 -57.14 -18.37 15.52
C TRP A 271 -56.96 -18.60 17.03
N ASP A 272 -56.03 -17.87 17.66
CA ASP A 272 -55.84 -17.85 19.11
C ASP A 272 -57.06 -17.23 19.82
N ARG A 273 -57.62 -16.12 19.30
CA ARG A 273 -58.85 -15.51 19.85
C ARG A 273 -60.09 -16.42 19.71
N GLU A 274 -60.14 -17.27 18.70
CA GLU A 274 -61.19 -18.28 18.52
C GLU A 274 -60.96 -19.50 19.43
N ARG A 275 -59.70 -19.97 19.58
CA ARG A 275 -59.32 -20.96 20.62
C ARG A 275 -59.54 -20.49 22.06
N ARG A 276 -59.49 -19.17 22.31
CA ARG A 276 -59.77 -18.56 23.62
C ARG A 276 -61.24 -18.17 23.84
N ARG A 277 -62.16 -18.53 22.95
CA ARG A 277 -63.58 -18.65 23.33
C ARG A 277 -63.74 -19.96 24.09
N PRO A 278 -64.20 -19.97 25.36
CA PRO A 278 -64.35 -21.20 26.14
C PRO A 278 -65.36 -22.16 25.51
N ARG A 279 -65.18 -23.47 25.72
CA ARG A 279 -66.19 -24.48 25.40
C ARG A 279 -67.38 -24.34 26.36
N LEU A 280 -68.54 -23.99 25.82
CA LEU A 280 -69.88 -23.98 26.42
C LEU A 280 -70.85 -23.89 25.21
N HIS A 281 -71.58 -24.93 24.78
CA HIS A 281 -71.74 -26.30 25.28
C HIS A 281 -71.25 -27.32 24.24
N GLU A 282 -70.82 -28.48 24.70
CA GLU A 282 -70.86 -29.76 23.97
C GLU A 282 -71.60 -30.73 24.92
N ASP A 283 -72.21 -31.77 24.38
CA ASP A 283 -73.11 -32.74 25.07
C ASP A 283 -74.42 -32.10 25.66
N ASP A 284 -75.62 -32.63 25.40
CA ASP A 284 -75.96 -33.62 24.37
C ASP A 284 -77.44 -33.54 23.92
N SER A 285 -77.75 -34.41 22.96
CA SER A 285 -79.00 -34.96 22.40
C SER A 285 -80.32 -34.95 23.25
N ASP A 286 -81.51 -35.27 22.75
CA ASP A 286 -82.00 -35.92 21.50
C ASP A 286 -83.28 -35.17 20.99
N THR A 287 -83.79 -35.27 19.75
CA THR A 287 -84.46 -36.42 19.08
C THR A 287 -85.66 -36.95 19.91
N GLU A 288 -86.87 -37.20 19.44
CA GLU A 288 -87.48 -37.48 18.11
C GLU A 288 -88.62 -36.48 17.79
N ASP A 289 -89.11 -36.18 16.58
CA ASP A 289 -89.23 -36.83 15.25
C ASP A 289 -90.67 -37.30 14.90
N THR A 290 -91.19 -36.82 13.77
CA THR A 290 -92.49 -37.12 13.11
C THR A 290 -93.84 -36.88 13.82
N ASP A 291 -94.88 -36.67 12.99
CA ASP A 291 -96.26 -36.23 13.31
C ASP A 291 -97.30 -37.15 12.59
N ILE A 292 -98.60 -36.94 12.86
CA ILE A 292 -99.78 -37.45 12.14
C ILE A 292 -100.28 -38.88 12.51
N THR A 293 -100.85 -38.95 13.72
CA THR A 293 -102.25 -39.35 14.05
C THR A 293 -103.03 -40.43 13.27
N MET A 294 -103.85 -41.16 14.06
CA MET A 294 -105.13 -41.86 13.70
C MET A 294 -105.00 -43.20 12.95
N ASP A 295 -105.89 -44.19 13.13
CA ASP A 295 -107.16 -44.22 13.87
C ASP A 295 -107.55 -45.63 14.37
N MET A 296 -108.52 -45.69 15.30
CA MET A 296 -109.76 -46.52 15.27
C MET A 296 -110.34 -46.81 16.68
N GLU A 297 -111.66 -47.02 16.75
CA GLU A 297 -112.53 -46.72 17.91
C GLU A 297 -112.78 -47.82 18.99
N HIS A 298 -113.50 -47.40 20.05
CA HIS A 298 -114.45 -48.17 20.91
C HIS A 298 -113.82 -49.13 21.95
N LEU A 299 -114.36 -49.37 23.17
CA LEU A 299 -115.36 -48.73 24.08
C LEU A 299 -115.14 -49.42 25.49
N ASP A 300 -115.77 -49.17 26.65
CA ASP A 300 -116.93 -48.39 27.12
C ASP A 300 -116.86 -48.16 28.65
N SER A 301 -117.80 -47.39 29.21
CA SER A 301 -118.17 -47.22 30.64
C SER A 301 -117.15 -46.47 31.55
N LEU A 302 -117.53 -45.47 32.36
CA LEU A 302 -118.56 -45.39 33.43
C LEU A 302 -118.21 -46.31 34.62
N THR A 303 -118.24 -45.87 35.89
CA THR A 303 -119.06 -44.76 36.45
C THR A 303 -118.44 -44.13 37.72
N ASP A 304 -118.58 -42.81 37.83
CA ASP A 304 -119.01 -42.02 39.02
C ASP A 304 -118.23 -41.88 40.37
N THR A 305 -118.38 -40.64 40.88
CA THR A 305 -118.59 -40.21 42.29
C THR A 305 -117.48 -40.24 43.38
N VAL A 306 -117.28 -39.04 43.99
CA VAL A 306 -117.32 -38.73 45.45
C VAL A 306 -116.20 -39.29 46.36
N VAL A 307 -115.65 -38.56 47.35
CA VAL A 307 -116.03 -37.28 48.00
C VAL A 307 -115.07 -36.15 47.64
#